data_AF-A0A8I0H9R9-F1
#
_entry.id   AF-A0A8I0H9R9-F1
#
_cell.length_a   1.000
_cell.length_b   1.000
_cell.length_c   1.000
_cell.angle_alpha   90.00
_cell.angle_beta   90.00
_cell.angle_gamma   90.00
#
_symmetry.space_group_name_H-M   'P 1'
#
loop_
_entity.id
_entity.type
_entity.pdbx_description
1 polymer ?
#
loop_
_entity_poly.entity_id
_entity_poly.type
_entity_poly.pdbx_seq_one_letter_code
_entity_poly.pdbx_strand_id
1 'polypeptide(L)'
;LDGGRFATSDLNDLYRRVIIRNNRLKRLIEIKAPEVILRNEKRMLQEAVDSLFDNSRKSSAVKTDANRPLKSLSDSLKGKQGRFRQNL
;
A
#
# COMPACT_ATOMS: atom_id res chain seq x y z
N LEU A 1 -4.77 16.61 -16.43
CA LEU A 1 -6.23 16.34 -16.44
C LEU A 1 -6.91 17.69 -16.27
N ASP A 2 -7.76 18.07 -17.22
CA ASP A 2 -8.50 19.33 -17.09
C ASP A 2 -9.42 19.27 -15.87
N GLY A 3 -9.44 20.35 -15.09
CA GLY A 3 -10.34 20.50 -13.93
C GLY A 3 -9.80 20.04 -12.57
N GLY A 4 -8.49 20.13 -12.31
CA GLY A 4 -7.94 19.97 -10.95
C GLY A 4 -7.94 18.55 -10.38
N ARG A 5 -8.26 17.53 -11.20
CA ARG A 5 -8.15 16.12 -10.82
C ARG A 5 -6.69 15.67 -10.92
N PHE A 6 -6.10 15.21 -9.82
CA PHE A 6 -4.77 14.62 -9.82
C PHE A 6 -4.89 13.11 -10.07
N ALA A 7 -4.38 12.63 -11.20
CA ALA A 7 -4.12 11.21 -11.36
C ALA A 7 -2.88 10.86 -10.55
N THR A 8 -3.05 10.24 -9.39
CA THR A 8 -1.93 9.71 -8.61
C THR A 8 -1.71 8.25 -8.95
N SER A 9 -0.44 7.84 -9.04
CA SER A 9 -0.08 6.42 -9.21
C SER A 9 -0.64 5.58 -8.06
N ASP A 10 -1.07 4.34 -8.36
CA ASP A 10 -1.50 3.36 -7.36
C ASP A 10 -0.43 3.15 -6.27
N LEU A 11 0.85 3.29 -6.62
CA LEU A 11 1.96 3.21 -5.68
C LEU A 11 1.86 4.29 -4.59
N ASN A 12 1.39 5.50 -4.91
CA ASN A 12 1.26 6.57 -3.93
C ASN A 12 0.23 6.21 -2.85
N ASP A 13 -0.85 5.53 -3.22
CA ASP A 13 -1.84 5.05 -2.25
C ASP A 13 -1.27 3.97 -1.33
N LEU A 14 -0.48 3.05 -1.89
CA LEU A 14 0.19 2.01 -1.12
C LEU A 14 1.24 2.61 -0.16
N TYR A 15 2.05 3.58 -0.62
CA TYR A 15 2.97 4.33 0.23
C TYR A 15 2.26 5.12 1.33
N ARG A 16 1.18 5.85 1.00
CA ARG A 16 0.36 6.58 1.97
C ARG A 16 -0.12 5.66 3.09
N ARG A 17 -0.60 4.46 2.76
CA ARG A 17 -1.05 3.47 3.74
C ARG A 17 0.09 3.06 4.69
N VAL A 18 1.28 2.74 4.17
CA VAL A 18 2.45 2.41 5.01
C VAL A 18 2.80 3.56 5.96
N ILE A 19 2.86 4.80 5.44
CA ILE A 19 3.19 5.99 6.24
C ILE A 19 2.16 6.20 7.35
N ILE A 20 0.87 6.12 7.04
CA ILE A 20 -0.21 6.30 8.01
C ILE A 20 -0.11 5.26 9.13
N ARG A 21 0.08 3.99 8.80
CA ARG A 21 0.21 2.89 9.78
C ARG A 21 1.46 3.05 10.65
N ASN A 22 2.59 3.41 10.05
CA ASN A 22 3.84 3.64 10.78
C ASN A 22 3.72 4.81 11.76
N ASN A 23 3.14 5.94 11.31
CA ASN A 23 2.94 7.11 12.16
C ASN A 23 1.95 6.81 13.30
N ARG A 24 0.91 6.01 13.04
CA ARG A 24 -0.02 5.55 14.08
C ARG A 24 0.68 4.65 15.09
N LEU A 25 1.47 3.69 14.64
CA LEU A 25 2.24 2.81 15.53
C LEU A 25 3.19 3.60 16.43
N LYS A 26 3.92 4.58 15.88
CA LYS A 26 4.78 5.47 16.66
C LYS A 26 4.02 6.18 17.77
N ARG A 27 2.89 6.82 17.45
CA ARG A 27 2.03 7.49 18.45
C ARG A 27 1.51 6.53 19.52
N LEU A 28 1.12 5.31 19.13
CA LEU A 28 0.65 4.28 20.08
C LEU A 28 1.76 3.85 21.05
N ILE A 29 3.00 3.79 20.59
CA ILE A 29 4.16 3.51 21.46
C ILE A 29 4.41 4.68 22.41
N GLU A 30 4.37 5.92 21.92
CA GLU A 30 4.57 7.13 22.73
C GLU A 30 3.57 7.23 23.90
N ILE A 31 2.29 6.93 23.64
CA ILE A 31 1.25 6.93 24.68
C ILE A 31 1.20 5.65 25.51
N LYS A 32 2.15 4.71 25.31
CA LYS A 32 2.21 3.40 25.98
C LYS A 32 0.89 2.62 25.88
N ALA A 33 0.32 2.57 24.67
CA ALA A 33 -0.92 1.82 24.42
C ALA A 33 -0.76 0.33 24.79
N PRO A 34 -1.85 -0.35 25.20
CA PRO A 34 -1.83 -1.78 25.53
C PRO A 34 -1.25 -2.64 24.40
N GLU A 35 -0.59 -3.74 24.78
CA GLU A 35 0.14 -4.60 23.83
C GLU A 35 -0.75 -5.17 22.72
N VAL A 36 -2.03 -5.47 23.01
CA VAL A 36 -3.00 -5.94 22.01
C VAL A 36 -3.19 -4.91 20.89
N ILE A 37 -3.24 -3.62 21.22
CA ILE A 37 -3.39 -2.54 20.24
C ILE A 37 -2.10 -2.39 19.43
N LEU A 38 -0.93 -2.46 20.10
CA LEU A 38 0.36 -2.41 19.43
C LEU A 38 0.57 -3.58 18.45
N ARG A 39 0.20 -4.80 18.85
CA ARG A 39 0.28 -6.00 18.00
C ARG A 39 -0.63 -5.87 16.79
N ASN A 40 -1.85 -5.38 16.97
CA ASN A 40 -2.76 -5.16 15.83
C ASN A 40 -2.23 -4.09 14.87
N GLU A 41 -1.68 -2.97 15.36
CA GLU A 41 -1.13 -1.94 14.47
C GLU A 41 0.15 -2.42 13.76
N LYS A 42 1.00 -3.22 14.43
CA LYS A 42 2.14 -3.89 13.78
C LYS A 42 1.69 -4.83 12.67
N ARG A 43 0.65 -5.65 12.90
CA ARG A 43 0.04 -6.50 11.86
C ARG A 43 -0.47 -5.67 10.69
N MET A 44 -1.15 -4.56 10.98
CA MET A 44 -1.70 -3.67 9.94
C MET A 44 -0.63 -2.96 9.12
N LEU A 45 0.47 -2.56 9.77
CA LEU A 45 1.65 -2.01 9.09
C LEU A 45 2.31 -3.07 8.20
N GLN A 46 2.51 -4.28 8.71
CA GLN A 46 3.04 -5.39 7.92
C GLN A 46 2.18 -5.63 6.67
N GLU A 47 0.87 -5.69 6.83
CA GLU A 47 -0.05 -5.92 5.72
C GLU A 47 0.02 -4.82 4.64
N ALA A 48 0.20 -3.56 5.06
CA ALA A 48 0.39 -2.44 4.15
C ALA A 48 1.72 -2.53 3.38
N VAL A 49 2.80 -2.96 4.04
CA VAL A 49 4.10 -3.18 3.41
C VAL A 49 4.04 -4.32 2.40
N ASP A 50 3.41 -5.45 2.74
CA ASP A 50 3.25 -6.55 1.78
C ASP A 50 2.50 -6.10 0.52
N SER A 51 1.42 -5.32 0.69
CA SER A 51 0.65 -4.80 -0.45
C SER A 51 1.45 -3.80 -1.30
N LEU A 52 2.36 -3.03 -0.70
CA LEU A 52 3.27 -2.16 -1.45
C LEU A 52 4.18 -2.98 -2.39
N PHE A 53 4.72 -4.10 -1.89
CA PHE A 53 5.63 -4.95 -2.66
C PHE A 53 4.90 -5.85 -3.65
N ASP A 54 3.87 -6.58 -3.21
CA ASP A 54 3.08 -7.49 -4.04
C ASP A 54 1.62 -7.54 -3.56
N ASN A 55 0.80 -6.64 -4.10
CA ASN A 55 -0.62 -6.58 -3.80
C ASN A 55 -1.42 -7.73 -4.46
N SER A 56 -0.86 -8.31 -5.53
CA SER A 56 -1.56 -9.28 -6.37
C SER A 56 -1.64 -10.69 -5.78
N ARG A 57 -0.74 -11.03 -4.85
CA ARG A 57 -0.71 -12.35 -4.20
C ARG A 57 -1.69 -12.50 -3.03
N LYS A 58 -2.32 -11.41 -2.58
CA LYS A 58 -3.26 -11.46 -1.44
C LYS A 58 -4.66 -11.84 -1.92
N SER A 59 -5.34 -12.75 -1.20
CA SER A 59 -6.75 -13.09 -1.49
C SER A 59 -7.68 -11.87 -1.35
N SER A 60 -7.33 -10.94 -0.47
CA SER A 60 -7.95 -9.63 -0.33
C SER A 60 -6.95 -8.54 -0.72
N ALA A 61 -6.74 -8.37 -2.03
CA ALA A 61 -5.92 -7.30 -2.57
C ALA A 61 -6.48 -5.93 -2.14
N VAL A 62 -5.59 -4.97 -1.89
CA VAL A 62 -5.99 -3.59 -1.61
C VAL A 62 -6.54 -2.97 -2.89
N LYS A 63 -7.73 -2.36 -2.81
CA LYS A 63 -8.44 -1.81 -3.96
C LYS A 63 -8.64 -0.30 -3.84
N THR A 64 -8.86 0.32 -4.99
CA THR A 64 -9.40 1.67 -5.11
C THR A 64 -10.87 1.71 -4.68
N ASP A 65 -11.43 2.90 -4.55
CA ASP A 65 -12.86 3.11 -4.30
C ASP A 65 -13.74 2.52 -5.42
N ALA A 66 -13.21 2.44 -6.64
CA ALA A 66 -13.84 1.78 -7.78
C ALA A 66 -13.64 0.25 -7.79
N ASN A 67 -13.26 -0.36 -6.65
CA ASN A 67 -13.08 -1.80 -6.47
C ASN A 67 -12.02 -2.44 -7.41
N ARG A 68 -11.12 -1.62 -7.97
CA ARG A 68 -9.99 -2.10 -8.79
C ARG A 68 -8.77 -2.34 -7.89
N PRO A 69 -8.05 -3.46 -8.00
CA PRO A 69 -6.82 -3.67 -7.23
C PRO A 69 -5.75 -2.63 -7.60
N LEU A 70 -5.10 -2.08 -6.60
CA LEU A 70 -3.94 -1.19 -6.76
C LEU A 70 -2.75 -1.98 -7.31
N LYS A 71 -2.04 -1.40 -8.28
CA LYS A 71 -0.79 -1.96 -8.79
C LYS A 71 0.37 -1.73 -7.82
N SER A 72 1.04 -2.81 -7.44
CA SER A 72 2.21 -2.82 -6.56
C SER A 72 3.53 -2.61 -7.31
N LEU A 73 4.64 -2.57 -6.57
CA LEU A 73 5.98 -2.51 -7.14
C LEU A 73 6.27 -3.71 -8.04
N SER A 74 5.91 -4.92 -7.59
CA SER A 74 6.08 -6.13 -8.41
C SER A 74 5.26 -6.07 -9.69
N ASP A 75 4.03 -5.54 -9.65
CA ASP A 75 3.18 -5.35 -10.84
C ASP A 75 3.77 -4.34 -11.83
N SER A 76 4.59 -3.40 -11.35
CA SER A 76 5.27 -2.43 -12.22
C SER A 76 6.42 -3.07 -13.00
N LEU A 77 6.96 -4.19 -12.53
CA LEU A 77 8.07 -4.90 -13.16
C LEU A 77 7.59 -6.07 -14.03
N LYS A 78 6.55 -6.79 -13.61
CA LYS A 78 6.07 -8.02 -14.26
C LYS A 78 4.95 -7.79 -15.28
N GLY A 79 4.71 -8.81 -16.12
CA GLY A 79 3.62 -8.82 -17.09
C GLY A 79 3.94 -8.07 -18.38
N LYS A 80 3.02 -8.12 -19.36
CA LYS A 80 3.21 -7.48 -20.69
C LYS A 80 3.41 -5.96 -20.61
N GLN A 81 2.78 -5.34 -19.61
CA GLN A 81 2.88 -3.90 -19.34
C GLN A 81 3.98 -3.57 -18.30
N GLY A 82 4.78 -4.56 -17.92
CA GLY A 82 5.87 -4.39 -16.95
C GLY A 82 7.09 -3.73 -17.60
N ARG A 83 7.89 -3.05 -16.78
CA ARG A 83 9.07 -2.31 -17.24
C ARG A 83 10.02 -3.14 -18.10
N PHE A 84 10.24 -4.40 -17.74
CA PHE A 84 11.14 -5.31 -18.46
C PHE A 84 10.66 -5.75 -19.84
N ARG A 85 9.36 -5.66 -20.13
CA ARG A 85 8.79 -6.12 -21.41
C ARG A 85 8.37 -4.98 -22.32
N GLN A 86 8.22 -3.77 -21.79
CA GLN A 86 7.84 -2.60 -22.56
C GLN A 86 9.00 -1.68 -22.91
N ASN A 87 9.99 -1.58 -22.02
CA ASN A 87 11.04 -0.56 -22.10
C ASN A 87 12.45 -1.16 -22.21
N LEU A 88 12.55 -2.49 -22.22
CA LEU A 88 13.75 -3.29 -22.39
C LEU A 88 13.41 -4.41 -23.38
#